data_AF-A0A2E2V2N6-F1
#
_entry.id   AF-A0A2E2V2N6-F1
#
_cell.length_a   1.000
_cell.length_b   1.000
_cell.length_c   1.000
_cell.angle_alpha   90.00
_cell.angle_beta   90.00
_cell.angle_gamma   90.00
#
_symmetry.space_group_name_H-M   'P 1'
#
loop_
_entity.id
_entity.type
_entity.pdbx_description
1 polymer ?
#
loop_
_entity_poly.entity_id
_entity_poly.type
_entity_poly.pdbx_seq_one_letter_code
_entity_poly.pdbx_strand_id
1 'polypeptide(L)'
;MKNFTLNIALIGVITLLSFNHAHAQHAIEHKKELTKNIVQQLNTPTKIWVNGHWDIQLDGSRVWKKGYWKFEEKSFQEKSKLLRKKSIQKRTT
;
A
#
# COMPACT_ATOMS: atom_id res chain seq x y z
N MET A 1 -53.41 15.04 -17.24
CA MET A 1 -52.36 14.10 -17.68
C MET A 1 -50.94 14.67 -17.65
N LYS A 2 -50.71 15.94 -18.06
CA LYS A 2 -49.37 16.57 -18.06
C LYS A 2 -48.62 16.51 -16.71
N ASN A 3 -49.31 16.71 -15.59
CA ASN A 3 -48.69 16.66 -14.24
C ASN A 3 -48.29 15.23 -13.82
N PHE A 4 -49.02 14.21 -14.29
CA PHE A 4 -48.73 12.81 -13.99
C PHE A 4 -47.46 12.33 -14.71
N THR A 5 -47.33 12.68 -15.99
CA THR A 5 -46.12 12.41 -16.78
C THR A 5 -44.89 13.16 -16.23
N LEU A 6 -45.07 14.37 -15.72
CA LEU A 6 -43.99 15.18 -15.13
C LEU A 6 -43.49 14.59 -13.81
N ASN A 7 -44.41 14.08 -12.97
CA ASN A 7 -44.05 13.40 -11.72
C ASN A 7 -43.31 12.09 -11.97
N ILE A 8 -43.71 11.29 -12.97
CA ILE A 8 -43.01 10.06 -13.33
C ILE A 8 -41.60 10.36 -13.86
N ALA A 9 -41.47 11.37 -14.73
CA ALA A 9 -40.16 11.80 -15.24
C ALA A 9 -39.24 12.27 -14.11
N LEU A 10 -39.77 13.03 -13.14
CA LEU A 10 -39.02 13.52 -11.99
C LEU A 10 -38.53 12.35 -11.11
N ILE A 11 -39.38 11.39 -10.81
CA ILE A 11 -39.02 10.19 -10.04
C ILE A 11 -37.94 9.37 -10.78
N GLY A 12 -38.06 9.23 -12.10
CA GLY A 12 -37.07 8.57 -12.94
C GLY A 12 -35.70 9.24 -12.90
N VAL A 13 -35.66 10.58 -12.97
CA VAL A 13 -34.42 11.35 -12.87
C VAL A 13 -33.79 11.23 -11.48
N ILE A 14 -34.59 11.29 -10.41
CA ILE A 14 -34.09 11.16 -9.03
C ILE A 14 -33.51 9.76 -8.78
N THR A 15 -34.15 8.71 -9.30
CA THR A 15 -33.65 7.33 -9.15
C THR A 15 -32.34 7.12 -9.93
N LEU A 16 -32.23 7.65 -11.15
CA LEU A 16 -30.99 7.60 -11.94
C LEU A 16 -29.83 8.33 -11.27
N LEU A 17 -30.07 9.51 -10.69
CA LEU A 17 -29.04 10.27 -9.97
C LEU A 17 -28.60 9.55 -8.69
N SER A 18 -29.53 8.95 -7.96
CA SER A 18 -29.24 8.21 -6.72
C SER A 18 -28.40 6.95 -6.98
N PHE A 19 -28.68 6.23 -8.06
CA PHE A 19 -27.89 5.05 -8.46
C PHE A 19 -26.44 5.40 -8.79
N ASN A 20 -26.22 6.49 -9.53
CA ASN A 20 -24.87 6.96 -9.86
C ASN A 20 -24.10 7.42 -8.61
N HIS A 21 -24.78 8.07 -7.66
CA HIS A 21 -24.17 8.50 -6.41
C HIS A 21 -23.73 7.30 -5.55
N ALA A 22 -24.58 6.27 -5.44
CA ALA A 22 -24.26 5.04 -4.70
C ALA A 22 -23.03 4.32 -5.29
N HIS A 23 -22.95 4.19 -6.61
CA HIS A 23 -21.80 3.56 -7.27
C HIS A 23 -20.52 4.39 -7.12
N ALA A 24 -20.62 5.72 -7.22
CA ALA A 24 -19.49 6.61 -7.00
C ALA A 24 -18.97 6.52 -5.56
N GLN A 25 -19.87 6.49 -4.58
CA GLN A 25 -19.51 6.36 -3.17
C GLN A 25 -18.87 5.00 -2.88
N HIS A 26 -19.43 3.92 -3.41
CA HIS A 26 -18.84 2.58 -3.28
C HIS A 26 -17.43 2.51 -3.89
N ALA A 27 -17.20 3.13 -5.04
CA ALA A 27 -15.88 3.18 -5.69
C ALA A 27 -14.85 3.98 -4.85
N ILE A 28 -15.28 5.05 -4.18
CA ILE A 28 -14.44 5.84 -3.28
C ILE A 28 -14.07 5.03 -2.03
N GLU A 29 -15.04 4.35 -1.43
CA GLU A 29 -14.82 3.50 -0.24
C GLU A 29 -13.85 2.35 -0.55
N HIS A 30 -14.05 1.67 -1.68
CA HIS A 30 -13.15 0.60 -2.12
C HIS A 30 -11.71 1.09 -2.33
N LYS A 31 -11.53 2.29 -2.92
CA LYS A 31 -10.19 2.91 -3.04
C LYS A 31 -9.55 3.23 -1.68
N LYS A 32 -10.34 3.70 -0.71
CA LYS A 32 -9.85 3.97 0.65
C LYS A 32 -9.40 2.69 1.35
N GLU A 33 -10.18 1.62 1.24
CA GLU A 33 -9.85 0.32 1.81
C GLU A 33 -8.58 -0.27 1.21
N LEU A 34 -8.45 -0.23 -0.12
CA LEU A 34 -7.23 -0.66 -0.83
C LEU A 34 -6.00 0.11 -0.35
N THR A 35 -6.13 1.43 -0.21
CA THR A 35 -5.03 2.29 0.26
C THR A 35 -4.63 1.93 1.70
N LYS A 36 -5.61 1.72 2.58
CA LYS A 36 -5.37 1.30 3.97
C LYS A 36 -4.64 -0.04 4.04
N ASN A 37 -5.06 -1.02 3.24
CA ASN A 37 -4.43 -2.34 3.18
C ASN A 37 -2.98 -2.26 2.68
N ILE A 38 -2.69 -1.43 1.66
CA ILE A 38 -1.33 -1.22 1.16
C ILE A 38 -0.44 -0.57 2.23
N VAL A 39 -0.93 0.48 2.90
CA VAL A 39 -0.18 1.17 3.96
C VAL A 39 0.10 0.20 5.11
N GLN A 40 -0.87 -0.63 5.48
CA GLN A 40 -0.72 -1.63 6.54
C GLN A 40 0.31 -2.70 6.16
N GLN A 41 0.24 -3.27 4.95
CA GLN A 41 1.22 -4.25 4.46
C GLN A 41 2.65 -3.68 4.43
N LEU A 42 2.80 -2.40 4.06
CA LEU A 42 4.11 -1.74 4.03
C LEU A 42 4.65 -1.43 5.43
N ASN A 43 3.78 -1.15 6.39
CA ASN A 43 4.16 -0.89 7.79
C ASN A 43 4.42 -2.16 8.60
N THR A 44 4.06 -3.34 8.09
CA THR A 44 4.37 -4.59 8.80
C THR A 44 5.88 -4.77 8.96
N PRO A 45 6.38 -5.03 10.17
CA PRO A 45 7.80 -5.31 10.39
C PRO A 45 8.20 -6.54 9.56
N THR A 46 9.24 -6.38 8.74
CA THR A 46 9.71 -7.47 7.87
C THR A 46 10.84 -8.19 8.59
N LYS A 47 10.64 -9.49 8.82
CA LYS A 47 11.68 -10.36 9.39
C LYS A 47 12.64 -10.75 8.28
N ILE A 48 13.91 -10.37 8.41
CA ILE A 48 14.96 -10.69 7.44
C ILE A 48 15.99 -11.61 8.08
N TRP A 49 16.45 -12.60 7.32
CA TRP A 49 17.57 -13.44 7.74
C TRP A 49 18.88 -12.74 7.40
N VAL A 50 19.71 -12.52 8.41
CA VAL A 50 21.06 -12.00 8.23
C VAL A 50 22.01 -13.17 8.21
N ASN A 51 22.74 -13.34 7.11
CA ASN A 51 23.74 -14.40 6.98
C ASN A 51 24.88 -14.21 8.00
N GLY A 52 25.45 -15.33 8.43
CA GLY A 52 26.64 -15.31 9.27
C GLY A 52 27.81 -14.65 8.55
N HIS A 53 28.63 -13.92 9.31
CA HIS A 53 29.78 -13.21 8.77
C HIS A 53 30.92 -13.17 9.78
N TRP A 54 32.13 -12.98 9.27
CA TRP A 54 33.30 -12.67 10.09
C TRP A 54 33.26 -11.19 10.45
N ASP A 55 33.31 -10.90 11.74
CA ASP A 55 33.49 -9.55 12.26
C ASP A 55 34.94 -9.36 12.68
N ILE A 56 35.53 -8.22 12.30
CA ILE A 56 36.93 -7.92 12.59
C ILE A 56 36.94 -6.89 13.72
N GLN A 57 37.53 -7.27 14.85
CA GLN A 57 37.63 -6.40 16.02
C GLN A 57 38.79 -5.40 15.86
N LEU A 58 38.81 -4.38 16.72
CA LEU A 58 39.83 -3.32 16.70
C LEU A 58 41.26 -3.85 16.95
N ASP A 59 41.38 -4.99 17.63
CA ASP A 59 42.64 -5.71 17.87
C ASP A 59 43.08 -6.58 16.68
N GLY A 60 42.31 -6.62 15.59
CA GLY A 60 42.57 -7.43 14.40
C GLY A 60 42.08 -8.88 14.50
N SER A 61 41.53 -9.30 15.64
CA SER A 61 40.95 -10.64 15.80
C SER A 61 39.67 -10.79 14.96
N ARG A 62 39.41 -12.03 14.49
CA ARG A 62 38.21 -12.36 13.70
C ARG A 62 37.27 -13.21 14.52
N VAL A 63 36.03 -12.79 14.64
CA VAL A 63 34.97 -13.52 15.35
C VAL A 63 33.86 -13.88 14.37
N TRP A 64 33.47 -15.16 14.33
CA TRP A 64 32.33 -15.59 13.52
C TRP A 64 31.03 -15.23 14.21
N LYS A 65 30.24 -14.36 13.59
CA LYS A 65 28.86 -14.08 14.01
C LYS A 65 27.92 -15.04 13.29
N LYS A 66 27.20 -15.87 14.07
CA LYS A 66 26.15 -16.76 13.54
C LYS A 66 25.04 -15.92 12.89
N GLY A 67 24.45 -16.47 11.83
CA GLY A 67 23.29 -15.85 11.21
C GLY A 67 22.10 -15.77 12.18
N TYR A 68 21.29 -14.72 12.05
CA TYR A 68 20.18 -14.47 12.94
C TYR A 68 19.02 -13.79 12.21
N TRP A 69 17.84 -13.90 12.80
CA TRP A 69 16.67 -13.16 12.35
C TRP A 69 16.70 -11.74 12.91
N LYS A 70 16.60 -10.74 12.03
CA LYS A 70 16.47 -9.33 12.41
C LYS A 70 15.10 -8.82 11.98
N PHE A 71 14.43 -8.08 12.87
CA PHE A 71 13.26 -7.31 12.50
C PHE A 71 13.71 -5.95 11.99
N GLU A 72 13.38 -5.65 10.74
CA GLU A 72 13.69 -4.35 10.16
C GLU A 72 12.47 -3.42 10.29
N GLU A 73 12.50 -2.56 11.30
CA GLU A 73 11.55 -1.46 11.46
C GLU A 73 11.98 -0.29 10.56
N LYS A 74 11.84 -0.44 9.25
CA LYS A 74 11.95 0.70 8.33
C LYS A 74 10.63 1.45 8.29
N SER A 75 10.69 2.78 8.40
CA SER A 75 9.52 3.62 8.20
C SER A 75 8.99 3.50 6.77
N PHE A 76 7.69 3.75 6.57
CA PHE A 76 7.04 3.79 5.26
C PHE A 76 7.80 4.65 4.23
N GLN A 77 8.37 5.77 4.70
CA GLN A 77 9.12 6.72 3.87
C GLN A 77 10.42 6.10 3.33
N GLU A 78 11.08 5.22 4.09
CA GLU A 78 12.31 4.54 3.67
C GLU A 78 12.02 3.37 2.73
N LYS A 79 10.97 2.57 3.02
CA LYS A 79 10.54 1.46 2.16
C LYS A 79 10.08 1.97 0.79
N SER A 80 9.32 3.06 0.74
CA SER A 80 8.86 3.66 -0.52
C SER A 80 10.03 4.24 -1.35
N LYS A 81 11.02 4.87 -0.71
CA LYS A 81 12.26 5.31 -1.38
C LYS A 81 13.04 4.14 -1.98
N LEU A 82 13.16 3.01 -1.28
CA LEU A 82 13.82 1.80 -1.77
C LEU A 82 13.09 1.19 -2.97
N LEU A 83 11.75 1.10 -2.92
CA LEU A 83 10.95 0.61 -4.04
C LEU A 83 11.09 1.50 -5.28
N ARG A 84 11.06 2.83 -5.12
CA ARG A 84 11.28 3.77 -6.22
C ARG A 84 12.68 3.62 -6.84
N LYS A 85 13.72 3.43 -6.03
CA LYS A 85 15.08 3.19 -6.54
C LYS A 85 15.16 1.90 -7.37
N LYS A 86 14.57 0.80 -6.87
CA LYS A 86 14.55 -0.48 -7.58
C LYS A 86 13.79 -0.43 -8.91
N SER A 87 12.66 0.30 -8.97
CA SER A 87 11.89 0.41 -10.21
C SER A 87 12.59 1.25 -11.28
N ILE A 88 13.35 2.27 -10.88
CA ILE A 88 14.17 3.08 -11.79
C ILE A 88 15.32 2.23 -12.34
N GLN A 89 16.04 1.50 -11.49
CA GLN A 89 17.18 0.69 -11.90
C GLN A 89 16.80 -0.41 -12.90
N LYS A 90 15.60 -1.00 -12.75
CA LYS A 90 15.06 -2.02 -13.65
C LYS A 90 14.61 -1.47 -15.02
N ARG A 91 14.47 -0.15 -15.18
CA ARG A 91 14.15 0.49 -16.48
C ARG A 91 15.40 0.86 -17.27
N THR A 92 16.54 0.98 -16.61
CA THR A 92 17.83 1.37 -17.21
C THR A 92 18.72 0.19 -17.59
N THR A 93 18.37 -1.01 -17.15
CA THR A 93 18.99 -2.29 -17.55
C THR A 93 18.05 -3.05 -18.46
#